data_AF-A0A1G1B999-F1
#
_entry.id   AF-A0A1G1B999-F1
#
_cell.length_a   1.000
_cell.length_b   1.000
_cell.length_c   1.000
_cell.angle_alpha   90.00
_cell.angle_beta   90.00
_cell.angle_gamma   90.00
#
_symmetry.space_group_name_H-M   'P 1'
#
loop_
_entity.id
_entity.type
_entity.pdbx_description
1 polymer ?
#
loop_
_entity_poly.entity_id
_entity_poly.type
_entity_poly.pdbx_seq_one_letter_code
_entity_poly.pdbx_strand_id
1 'polypeptide(L)'
;MAKCFLNFRLITFLFFLAGIIYAQADTDFPALTTTDITGGKISRASYFGGEALWGIIDGGADIYLEYGFDKLLLQEISWKQTNFRIEFYRMINPTSAYGIFSVSHLKCGKRDTLSKYVCITPFQVQCALGRFYVSIANDKGTKEAGLLTIILFEAILGRSKETLFEIPARFSKPEFASQLNNLKVIKGSLGFQNGFPTWSDKFEQFSKYTVYLLAEDAGDEYSYSTIIKFPSTDEMKKFVVQNPDSKLVKTKSVSDNELLYYESNKTEPAIPKWFLD
;
A
#
# COMPACT_ATOMS: atom_id res chain seq x y z
N MET A 1 -32.87 -31.17 58.17
CA MET A 1 -32.44 -29.88 57.60
C MET A 1 -31.61 -30.16 56.37
N ALA A 2 -32.30 -30.26 55.24
CA ALA A 2 -31.76 -30.51 53.91
C ALA A 2 -32.06 -29.28 53.05
N LYS A 3 -31.24 -29.06 52.01
CA LYS A 3 -31.29 -27.99 50.98
C LYS A 3 -30.51 -26.71 51.32
N CYS A 4 -29.18 -26.75 51.18
CA CYS A 4 -28.42 -25.53 50.82
C CYS A 4 -27.00 -25.81 50.29
N PHE A 5 -26.78 -26.86 49.50
CA PHE A 5 -25.44 -27.18 48.98
C PHE A 5 -25.40 -27.59 47.50
N LEU A 6 -26.42 -27.27 46.70
CA LEU A 6 -26.52 -27.75 45.32
C LEU A 6 -26.63 -26.67 44.23
N ASN A 7 -26.39 -25.39 44.53
CA ASN A 7 -26.57 -24.32 43.53
C ASN A 7 -25.33 -23.46 43.23
N PHE A 8 -24.14 -23.80 43.75
CA PHE A 8 -22.94 -22.96 43.55
C PHE A 8 -21.89 -23.55 42.60
N ARG A 9 -22.06 -24.78 42.11
CA ARG A 9 -21.10 -25.41 41.17
C ARG A 9 -21.55 -25.42 39.70
N LEU A 10 -22.78 -24.99 39.39
CA LEU A 10 -23.28 -24.98 38.01
C LEU A 10 -23.10 -23.65 37.26
N ILE A 11 -22.84 -22.55 37.98
CA ILE A 11 -22.75 -21.20 37.36
C ILE A 11 -21.34 -20.89 36.85
N THR A 12 -20.30 -21.54 37.39
CA THR A 12 -18.92 -21.33 36.96
C THR A 12 -18.55 -22.07 35.67
N PHE A 13 -19.38 -23.01 35.20
CA PHE A 13 -19.12 -23.75 33.97
C PHE A 13 -19.73 -23.10 32.71
N LEU A 14 -20.69 -22.18 32.88
CA LEU A 14 -21.35 -21.50 31.75
C LEU A 14 -20.62 -20.23 31.27
N PHE A 15 -19.68 -19.69 32.03
CA PHE A 15 -18.84 -18.56 31.60
C PHE A 15 -17.55 -18.97 30.89
N PHE A 16 -17.18 -20.25 30.90
CA PHE A 16 -15.99 -20.75 30.19
C PHE A 16 -16.26 -21.16 28.74
N LEU A 17 -17.52 -21.21 28.30
CA LEU A 17 -17.87 -21.55 26.92
C LEU A 17 -18.14 -20.34 25.99
N ALA A 18 -18.16 -19.12 26.52
CA ALA A 18 -18.40 -17.91 25.72
C ALA A 18 -17.12 -17.30 25.10
N GLY A 19 -15.96 -17.92 25.34
CA GLY A 19 -14.66 -17.45 24.85
C GLY A 19 -14.29 -17.91 23.44
N ILE A 20 -15.18 -18.59 22.70
CA ILE A 20 -14.96 -18.81 21.27
C ILE A 20 -15.31 -17.50 20.57
N ILE A 21 -14.35 -16.57 20.58
CA ILE A 21 -14.32 -15.47 19.62
C ILE A 21 -14.20 -16.17 18.27
N TYR A 22 -15.33 -16.47 17.64
CA TYR A 22 -15.36 -16.63 16.21
C TYR A 22 -14.80 -15.32 15.67
N ALA A 23 -13.58 -15.37 15.14
CA ALA A 23 -13.08 -14.34 14.25
C ALA A 23 -14.09 -14.27 13.09
N GLN A 24 -15.12 -13.43 13.23
CA GLN A 24 -16.14 -13.30 12.22
C GLN A 24 -15.43 -12.90 10.93
N ALA A 25 -15.68 -13.67 9.87
CA ALA A 25 -15.16 -13.37 8.56
C ALA A 25 -15.59 -11.93 8.22
N ASP A 26 -14.60 -11.08 7.98
CA ASP A 26 -14.83 -9.69 7.64
C ASP A 26 -15.32 -9.64 6.19
N THR A 27 -16.64 -9.52 6.00
CA THR A 27 -17.30 -9.63 4.69
C THR A 27 -16.93 -8.52 3.71
N ASP A 28 -16.20 -7.52 4.17
CA ASP A 28 -15.74 -6.37 3.41
C ASP A 28 -14.49 -6.68 2.55
N PHE A 29 -13.83 -7.82 2.77
CA PHE A 29 -12.72 -8.25 1.94
C PHE A 29 -13.21 -8.87 0.62
N PRO A 30 -12.56 -8.56 -0.52
CA PRO A 30 -12.81 -9.23 -1.80
C PRO A 30 -12.16 -10.64 -1.81
N ALA A 31 -12.48 -11.44 -0.80
CA ALA A 31 -11.90 -12.75 -0.56
C ALA A 31 -12.28 -13.75 -1.66
N LEU A 32 -11.33 -14.61 -2.00
CA LEU A 32 -11.58 -15.76 -2.86
C LEU A 32 -12.41 -16.81 -2.13
N THR A 33 -13.22 -17.52 -2.88
CA THR A 33 -14.07 -18.61 -2.44
C THR A 33 -13.72 -19.88 -3.21
N THR A 34 -14.23 -21.02 -2.76
CA THR A 34 -13.95 -22.33 -3.40
C THR A 34 -14.41 -22.40 -4.86
N THR A 35 -15.41 -21.60 -5.25
CA THR A 35 -15.89 -21.53 -6.64
C THR A 35 -14.90 -20.84 -7.58
N ASP A 36 -13.97 -20.04 -7.05
CA ASP A 36 -13.00 -19.30 -7.86
C ASP A 36 -11.77 -20.16 -8.22
N ILE A 37 -11.67 -21.39 -7.67
CA ILE A 37 -10.47 -22.24 -7.77
C ILE A 37 -10.85 -23.62 -8.31
N THR A 38 -11.02 -23.73 -9.62
CA THR A 38 -11.30 -25.02 -10.26
C THR A 38 -10.15 -26.01 -10.07
N GLY A 39 -10.42 -27.11 -9.36
CA GLY A 39 -9.45 -28.18 -9.10
C GLY A 39 -8.43 -27.85 -8.01
N GLY A 40 -8.67 -26.83 -7.19
CA GLY A 40 -7.85 -26.50 -6.01
C GLY A 40 -8.70 -26.35 -4.75
N LYS A 41 -8.04 -26.03 -3.65
CA LYS A 41 -8.68 -25.81 -2.35
C LYS A 41 -8.04 -24.63 -1.63
N ILE A 42 -8.87 -23.87 -0.92
CA ILE A 42 -8.40 -22.91 0.08
C ILE A 42 -8.03 -23.72 1.32
N SER A 43 -6.74 -23.89 1.59
CA SER A 43 -6.25 -24.62 2.78
C SER A 43 -6.33 -23.78 4.04
N ARG A 44 -6.28 -22.45 3.92
CA ARG A 44 -6.32 -21.51 5.03
C ARG A 44 -6.98 -20.20 4.62
N ALA A 45 -7.76 -19.64 5.53
CA ALA A 45 -8.19 -18.24 5.49
C ALA A 45 -8.09 -17.69 6.91
N SER A 46 -7.31 -16.64 7.12
CA SER A 46 -7.04 -16.08 8.46
C SER A 46 -6.98 -14.57 8.40
N TYR A 47 -7.55 -13.93 9.42
CA TYR A 47 -7.54 -12.47 9.56
C TYR A 47 -6.57 -12.07 10.67
N PHE A 48 -5.76 -11.04 10.43
CA PHE A 48 -4.78 -10.51 11.37
C PHE A 48 -4.95 -8.99 11.47
N GLY A 49 -4.81 -8.42 12.66
CA GLY A 49 -4.86 -6.97 12.88
C GLY A 49 -3.72 -6.52 13.78
N GLY A 50 -3.38 -5.23 13.71
CA GLY A 50 -2.36 -4.60 14.56
C GLY A 50 -1.06 -5.41 14.63
N GLU A 51 -0.66 -5.76 15.86
CA GLU A 51 0.63 -6.37 16.13
C GLU A 51 0.82 -7.79 15.60
N ALA A 52 -0.28 -8.49 15.26
CA ALA A 52 -0.18 -9.81 14.66
C ALA A 52 0.55 -9.80 13.30
N LEU A 53 0.66 -8.62 12.65
CA LEU A 53 1.34 -8.46 11.37
C LEU A 53 2.83 -8.84 11.43
N TRP A 54 3.54 -8.50 12.52
CA TRP A 54 4.96 -8.85 12.68
C TRP A 54 5.20 -10.36 12.71
N GLY A 55 4.21 -11.15 13.13
CA GLY A 55 4.28 -12.62 13.11
C GLY A 55 4.03 -13.23 11.72
N ILE A 56 3.56 -12.43 10.75
CA ILE A 56 3.18 -12.90 9.41
C ILE A 56 4.16 -12.43 8.33
N ILE A 57 4.78 -11.26 8.53
CA ILE A 57 5.76 -10.66 7.61
C ILE A 57 7.10 -10.50 8.33
N ASP A 58 8.14 -11.13 7.78
CA ASP A 58 9.49 -11.09 8.34
C ASP A 58 10.17 -9.72 8.08
N GLY A 59 10.30 -8.90 9.12
CA GLY A 59 11.02 -7.62 9.08
C GLY A 59 10.38 -6.49 8.25
N GLY A 60 9.18 -6.71 7.72
CA GLY A 60 8.51 -5.78 6.81
C GLY A 60 7.22 -5.15 7.34
N ALA A 61 6.73 -5.49 8.54
CA ALA A 61 5.43 -5.03 9.02
C ALA A 61 5.36 -3.52 9.30
N ASP A 62 6.48 -2.91 9.72
CA ASP A 62 6.52 -1.52 10.16
C ASP A 62 6.13 -0.53 9.06
N ILE A 63 6.51 -0.80 7.80
CA ILE A 63 6.12 0.06 6.68
C ILE A 63 4.61 0.04 6.46
N TYR A 64 3.95 -1.10 6.64
CA TYR A 64 2.48 -1.17 6.51
C TYR A 64 1.81 -0.37 7.62
N LEU A 65 2.31 -0.46 8.85
CA LEU A 65 1.80 0.30 9.98
C LEU A 65 2.01 1.81 9.79
N GLU A 66 3.17 2.23 9.27
CA GLU A 66 3.48 3.62 8.92
C GLU A 66 2.49 4.19 7.89
N TYR A 67 2.03 3.35 6.95
CA TYR A 67 1.03 3.73 5.95
C TYR A 67 -0.42 3.61 6.46
N GLY A 68 -0.63 3.18 7.70
CA GLY A 68 -1.96 3.02 8.29
C GLY A 68 -2.60 1.69 7.89
N PHE A 69 -1.92 0.59 8.17
CA PHE A 69 -2.50 -0.74 8.14
C PHE A 69 -3.66 -0.87 9.13
N ASP A 70 -4.76 -1.46 8.67
CA ASP A 70 -5.91 -1.82 9.51
C ASP A 70 -5.92 -3.32 9.78
N LYS A 71 -5.99 -4.13 8.71
CA LYS A 71 -6.23 -5.56 8.81
C LYS A 71 -5.71 -6.32 7.60
N LEU A 72 -5.26 -7.55 7.81
CA LEU A 72 -4.79 -8.49 6.80
C LEU A 72 -5.78 -9.64 6.69
N LEU A 73 -6.16 -10.01 5.47
CA LEU A 73 -6.67 -11.35 5.16
C LEU A 73 -5.58 -12.13 4.43
N LEU A 74 -5.18 -13.26 5.02
CA LEU A 74 -4.30 -14.25 4.40
C LEU A 74 -5.13 -15.44 3.92
N GLN A 75 -5.04 -15.76 2.63
CA GLN A 75 -5.56 -17.00 2.08
C GLN A 75 -4.42 -17.84 1.50
N GLU A 76 -4.42 -19.14 1.81
CA GLU A 76 -3.51 -20.10 1.19
C GLU A 76 -4.33 -21.05 0.33
N ILE A 77 -3.86 -21.27 -0.90
CA ILE A 77 -4.52 -22.14 -1.88
C ILE A 77 -3.53 -23.21 -2.32
N SER A 78 -3.96 -24.47 -2.30
CA SER A 78 -3.24 -25.57 -2.94
C SER A 78 -3.95 -25.96 -4.22
N TRP A 79 -3.22 -25.97 -5.33
CA TRP A 79 -3.71 -26.40 -6.64
C TRP A 79 -2.65 -27.27 -7.32
N LYS A 80 -2.96 -28.55 -7.53
CA LYS A 80 -2.00 -29.57 -8.00
C LYS A 80 -0.74 -29.58 -7.11
N GLN A 81 0.42 -29.25 -7.66
CA GLN A 81 1.71 -29.17 -6.96
C GLN A 81 2.16 -27.71 -6.71
N THR A 82 1.26 -26.74 -6.93
CA THR A 82 1.52 -25.31 -6.75
C THR A 82 0.77 -24.81 -5.53
N ASN A 83 1.45 -24.04 -4.69
CA ASN A 83 0.84 -23.31 -3.58
C ASN A 83 0.79 -21.83 -3.91
N PHE A 84 -0.30 -21.20 -3.50
CA PHE A 84 -0.50 -19.77 -3.63
C PHE A 84 -0.71 -19.16 -2.26
N ARG A 85 -0.10 -18.00 -2.06
CA ARG A 85 -0.26 -17.16 -0.88
C ARG A 85 -0.88 -15.84 -1.32
N ILE A 86 -2.06 -15.55 -0.80
CA ILE A 86 -2.84 -14.37 -1.15
C ILE A 86 -3.00 -13.51 0.09
N GLU A 87 -2.57 -12.27 -0.01
CA GLU A 87 -2.54 -11.32 1.08
C GLU A 87 -3.31 -10.07 0.67
N PHE A 88 -4.36 -9.78 1.41
CA PHE A 88 -5.13 -8.53 1.27
C PHE A 88 -4.79 -7.65 2.46
N TYR A 89 -3.95 -6.65 2.25
CA TYR A 89 -3.64 -5.63 3.25
C TYR A 89 -4.67 -4.50 3.13
N ARG A 90 -5.65 -4.45 4.05
CA ARG A 90 -6.57 -3.33 4.17
C ARG A 90 -5.85 -2.18 4.85
N MET A 91 -5.78 -1.06 4.15
CA MET A 91 -5.20 0.19 4.62
C MET A 91 -6.32 1.19 4.96
N ILE A 92 -5.97 2.26 5.66
CA ILE A 92 -6.92 3.31 6.05
C ILE A 92 -7.60 4.03 4.87
N ASN A 93 -7.01 4.03 3.67
CA ASN A 93 -7.57 4.65 2.46
C ASN A 93 -6.82 4.23 1.18
N PRO A 94 -7.36 4.55 -0.01
CA PRO A 94 -6.70 4.24 -1.29
C PRO A 94 -5.30 4.83 -1.47
N THR A 95 -5.05 6.04 -0.95
CA THR A 95 -3.72 6.66 -1.00
C THR A 95 -2.69 5.85 -0.24
N SER A 96 -3.04 5.29 0.92
CA SER A 96 -2.15 4.43 1.71
C SER A 96 -1.83 3.11 1.01
N ALA A 97 -2.84 2.44 0.44
CA ALA A 97 -2.63 1.19 -0.31
C ALA A 97 -1.79 1.41 -1.57
N TYR A 98 -2.08 2.47 -2.33
CA TYR A 98 -1.23 2.86 -3.45
C TYR A 98 0.18 3.23 -3.00
N GLY A 99 0.32 3.85 -1.83
CA GLY A 99 1.60 4.16 -1.21
C GLY A 99 2.50 2.95 -1.07
N ILE A 100 2.03 1.90 -0.38
CA ILE A 100 2.73 0.61 -0.27
C ILE A 100 3.03 0.05 -1.66
N PHE A 101 2.04 0.02 -2.55
CA PHE A 101 2.26 -0.42 -3.94
C PHE A 101 3.37 0.38 -4.64
N SER A 102 3.44 1.68 -4.48
CA SER A 102 4.42 2.50 -5.20
C SER A 102 5.86 2.35 -4.71
N VAL A 103 6.06 1.88 -3.46
CA VAL A 103 7.39 1.69 -2.86
C VAL A 103 7.85 0.24 -2.80
N SER A 104 6.94 -0.73 -2.92
CA SER A 104 7.27 -2.17 -2.84
C SER A 104 7.68 -2.82 -4.16
N HIS A 105 7.56 -2.14 -5.32
CA HIS A 105 7.81 -2.74 -6.64
C HIS A 105 8.91 -2.01 -7.39
N LEU A 106 10.12 -2.56 -7.36
CA LEU A 106 11.29 -1.94 -8.01
C LEU A 106 11.39 -2.24 -9.51
N LYS A 107 10.80 -3.35 -9.99
CA LYS A 107 10.90 -3.77 -11.40
C LYS A 107 9.65 -4.51 -11.84
N CYS A 108 8.66 -3.75 -12.32
CA CYS A 108 7.46 -4.39 -12.81
C CYS A 108 7.68 -5.01 -14.20
N GLY A 109 7.53 -6.34 -14.31
CA GLY A 109 7.80 -7.08 -15.55
C GLY A 109 6.75 -6.85 -16.65
N LYS A 110 5.46 -6.83 -16.29
CA LYS A 110 4.35 -6.54 -17.19
C LYS A 110 3.30 -5.72 -16.46
N ARG A 111 2.86 -4.63 -17.08
CA ARG A 111 1.65 -3.89 -16.70
C ARG A 111 0.55 -4.35 -17.66
N ASP A 112 -0.55 -4.85 -17.11
CA ASP A 112 -1.68 -5.36 -17.89
C ASP A 112 -2.86 -4.37 -17.80
N THR A 113 -3.81 -4.46 -18.72
CA THR A 113 -5.01 -3.60 -18.74
C THR A 113 -6.05 -3.98 -17.69
N LEU A 114 -5.81 -5.05 -16.92
CA LEU A 114 -6.72 -5.60 -15.92
C LEU A 114 -7.05 -4.60 -14.79
N SER A 115 -6.08 -3.77 -14.38
CA SER A 115 -6.29 -2.67 -13.43
C SER A 115 -5.23 -1.60 -13.62
N LYS A 116 -5.56 -0.35 -13.28
CA LYS A 116 -4.66 0.81 -13.43
C LYS A 116 -3.35 0.66 -12.63
N TYR A 117 -3.41 0.01 -11.47
CA TYR A 117 -2.29 -0.12 -10.54
C TYR A 117 -2.01 -1.59 -10.26
N VAL A 118 -1.46 -2.27 -11.26
CA VAL A 118 -1.10 -3.69 -11.19
C VAL A 118 0.36 -3.88 -11.60
N CYS A 119 0.98 -4.85 -10.95
CA CYS A 119 2.25 -5.40 -11.37
C CYS A 119 2.19 -6.92 -11.48
N ILE A 120 2.64 -7.45 -12.62
CA ILE A 120 2.60 -8.88 -12.91
C ILE A 120 4.01 -9.40 -13.22
N THR A 121 4.36 -10.50 -12.57
CA THR A 121 5.53 -11.35 -12.81
C THR A 121 5.10 -12.81 -12.89
N PRO A 122 5.97 -13.75 -13.33
CA PRO A 122 5.63 -15.17 -13.32
C PRO A 122 5.26 -15.71 -11.93
N PHE A 123 5.83 -15.15 -10.87
CA PHE A 123 5.63 -15.60 -9.50
C PHE A 123 4.54 -14.85 -8.75
N GLN A 124 4.14 -13.67 -9.22
CA GLN A 124 3.35 -12.77 -8.40
C GLN A 124 2.52 -11.78 -9.21
N VAL A 125 1.30 -11.54 -8.75
CA VAL A 125 0.50 -10.36 -9.09
C VAL A 125 0.36 -9.50 -7.85
N GLN A 126 0.67 -8.21 -7.96
CA GLN A 126 0.48 -7.24 -6.89
C GLN A 126 -0.33 -6.06 -7.41
N CYS A 127 -1.21 -5.49 -6.60
CA CYS A 127 -2.02 -4.34 -7.01
C CYS A 127 -2.42 -3.42 -5.86
N ALA A 128 -2.75 -2.18 -6.21
CA ALA A 128 -3.52 -1.27 -5.35
C ALA A 128 -4.97 -1.21 -5.84
N LEU A 129 -5.88 -1.79 -5.07
CA LEU A 129 -7.31 -1.91 -5.34
C LEU A 129 -8.10 -1.11 -4.29
N GLY A 130 -8.28 0.18 -4.57
CA GLY A 130 -8.72 1.17 -3.59
C GLY A 130 -7.95 1.03 -2.29
N ARG A 131 -8.63 0.82 -1.16
CA ARG A 131 -7.95 0.74 0.16
C ARG A 131 -7.21 -0.57 0.41
N PHE A 132 -7.23 -1.53 -0.52
CA PHE A 132 -6.47 -2.78 -0.39
C PHE A 132 -5.19 -2.74 -1.21
N TYR A 133 -4.07 -3.08 -0.57
CA TYR A 133 -2.90 -3.58 -1.28
C TYR A 133 -2.99 -5.11 -1.33
N VAL A 134 -3.02 -5.69 -2.53
CA VAL A 134 -3.21 -7.13 -2.72
C VAL A 134 -1.94 -7.73 -3.31
N SER A 135 -1.52 -8.87 -2.76
CA SER A 135 -0.39 -9.68 -3.24
C SER A 135 -0.86 -11.12 -3.43
N ILE A 136 -0.71 -11.64 -4.65
CA ILE A 136 -1.02 -13.03 -5.00
C ILE A 136 0.30 -13.65 -5.47
N ALA A 137 0.93 -14.47 -4.62
CA ALA A 137 2.19 -15.13 -4.92
C ALA A 137 1.98 -16.62 -5.18
N ASN A 138 2.76 -17.20 -6.09
CA ASN A 138 2.82 -18.63 -6.34
C ASN A 138 4.27 -19.15 -6.19
N ASP A 139 4.42 -20.41 -5.78
CA ASP A 139 5.73 -21.00 -5.45
C ASP A 139 6.47 -21.65 -6.63
N LYS A 140 5.93 -21.59 -7.86
CA LYS A 140 6.51 -22.29 -9.03
C LYS A 140 6.98 -21.39 -10.17
N GLY A 141 6.35 -20.24 -10.39
CA GLY A 141 6.65 -19.33 -11.49
C GLY A 141 6.45 -19.91 -12.89
N THR A 142 5.78 -21.07 -13.02
CA THR A 142 5.50 -21.67 -14.33
C THR A 142 4.42 -20.90 -15.07
N LYS A 143 4.30 -21.14 -16.37
CA LYS A 143 3.26 -20.50 -17.20
C LYS A 143 1.86 -20.78 -16.66
N GLU A 144 1.57 -22.01 -16.25
CA GLU A 144 0.27 -22.41 -15.70
C GLU A 144 0.01 -21.73 -14.35
N ALA A 145 1.02 -21.66 -13.47
CA ALA A 145 0.89 -20.99 -12.18
C ALA A 145 0.68 -19.47 -12.35
N GLY A 146 1.41 -18.84 -13.27
CA GLY A 146 1.23 -17.43 -13.62
C GLY A 146 -0.16 -17.15 -14.18
N LEU A 147 -0.68 -18.00 -15.08
CA LEU A 147 -2.05 -17.86 -15.61
C LEU A 147 -3.11 -18.00 -14.51
N LEU A 148 -2.97 -18.98 -13.61
CA LEU A 148 -3.90 -19.11 -12.48
C LEU A 148 -3.81 -17.90 -11.55
N THR A 149 -2.62 -17.36 -11.30
CA THR A 149 -2.42 -16.12 -10.51
C THR A 149 -3.24 -14.96 -11.10
N ILE A 150 -3.26 -14.82 -12.43
CA ILE A 150 -4.05 -13.80 -13.14
C ILE A 150 -5.56 -14.07 -13.00
N ILE A 151 -6.01 -15.31 -13.17
CA ILE A 151 -7.43 -15.69 -13.03
C ILE A 151 -7.95 -15.38 -11.61
N LEU A 152 -7.15 -15.71 -10.58
CA LEU A 152 -7.48 -15.38 -9.19
C LEU A 152 -7.57 -13.87 -9.00
N PHE A 153 -6.67 -13.10 -9.64
CA PHE A 153 -6.74 -11.65 -9.61
C PHE A 153 -8.01 -11.08 -10.26
N GLU A 154 -8.42 -11.61 -11.42
CA GLU A 154 -9.67 -11.23 -12.08
C GLU A 154 -10.90 -11.48 -11.20
N ALA A 155 -10.93 -12.61 -10.49
CA ALA A 155 -12.00 -12.93 -9.55
C ALA A 155 -12.06 -11.93 -8.37
N ILE A 156 -10.90 -11.49 -7.86
CA ILE A 156 -10.81 -10.45 -6.83
C ILE A 156 -11.34 -9.11 -7.36
N LEU A 157 -10.95 -8.72 -8.58
CA LEU A 157 -11.41 -7.49 -9.22
C LEU A 157 -12.94 -7.49 -9.41
N GLY A 158 -13.52 -8.60 -9.90
CA GLY A 158 -14.96 -8.71 -10.14
C GLY A 158 -15.83 -8.61 -8.89
N ARG A 159 -15.26 -8.81 -7.70
CA ARG A 159 -15.95 -8.68 -6.40
C ARG A 159 -15.73 -7.34 -5.73
N SER A 160 -14.71 -6.60 -6.15
CA SER A 160 -14.34 -5.34 -5.53
C SER A 160 -15.28 -4.21 -5.93
N LYS A 161 -15.65 -3.38 -4.94
CA LYS A 161 -16.42 -2.14 -5.12
C LYS A 161 -15.58 -0.91 -4.78
N GLU A 162 -14.27 -1.09 -4.73
CA GLU A 162 -13.33 -0.10 -4.25
C GLU A 162 -13.13 1.03 -5.25
N THR A 163 -13.09 2.26 -4.75
CA THR A 163 -12.63 3.42 -5.53
C THR A 163 -11.12 3.42 -5.56
N LEU A 164 -10.55 3.34 -6.77
CA LEU A 164 -9.10 3.34 -6.95
C LEU A 164 -8.47 4.66 -6.50
N PHE A 165 -7.17 4.61 -6.23
CA PHE A 165 -6.38 5.81 -5.98
C PHE A 165 -6.52 6.83 -7.12
N GLU A 166 -6.74 8.08 -6.76
CA GLU A 166 -6.78 9.21 -7.69
C GLU A 166 -5.45 9.97 -7.66
N ILE A 167 -4.87 10.16 -8.83
CA ILE A 167 -3.66 10.95 -9.01
C ILE A 167 -4.02 12.42 -8.69
N PRO A 168 -3.19 13.14 -7.90
CA PRO A 168 -3.42 14.56 -7.64
C PRO A 168 -3.63 15.34 -8.94
N ALA A 169 -4.63 16.22 -8.99
CA ALA A 169 -5.03 16.92 -10.21
C ALA A 169 -3.87 17.62 -10.94
N ARG A 170 -2.89 18.15 -10.19
CA ARG A 170 -1.68 18.78 -10.75
C ARG A 170 -0.78 17.81 -11.52
N PHE A 171 -0.75 16.54 -11.14
CA PHE A 171 -0.03 15.48 -11.85
C PHE A 171 -0.87 14.78 -12.92
N SER A 172 -2.18 14.98 -12.95
CA SER A 172 -3.06 14.44 -13.99
C SER A 172 -2.95 15.17 -15.34
N LYS A 173 -2.06 16.17 -15.46
CA LYS A 173 -1.83 16.92 -16.70
C LYS A 173 -1.05 16.08 -17.74
N PRO A 174 -1.26 16.30 -19.06
CA PRO A 174 -0.64 15.49 -20.12
C PRO A 174 0.89 15.42 -20.07
N GLU A 175 1.58 16.48 -19.60
CA GLU A 175 3.04 16.50 -19.50
C GLU A 175 3.62 15.42 -18.59
N PHE A 176 2.85 14.93 -17.62
CA PHE A 176 3.28 13.88 -16.70
C PHE A 176 2.91 12.47 -17.16
N ALA A 177 2.12 12.31 -18.22
CA ALA A 177 1.51 11.03 -18.59
C ALA A 177 2.53 9.89 -18.75
N SER A 178 3.72 10.18 -19.28
CA SER A 178 4.81 9.22 -19.44
C SER A 178 5.50 8.84 -18.11
N GLN A 179 5.45 9.73 -17.12
CA GLN A 179 6.12 9.61 -15.82
C GLN A 179 5.19 9.10 -14.71
N LEU A 180 3.86 9.13 -14.90
CA LEU A 180 2.89 8.71 -13.88
C LEU A 180 3.09 7.28 -13.36
N ASN A 181 3.72 6.43 -14.17
CA ASN A 181 4.12 5.07 -13.77
C ASN A 181 5.20 5.03 -12.67
N ASN A 182 5.94 6.12 -12.49
CA ASN A 182 6.99 6.30 -11.50
C ASN A 182 6.51 7.13 -10.30
N LEU A 183 5.22 7.46 -10.23
CA LEU A 183 4.64 8.18 -9.12
C LEU A 183 4.81 7.36 -7.83
N LYS A 184 5.52 7.94 -6.87
CA LYS A 184 5.65 7.40 -5.52
C LYS A 184 4.76 8.18 -4.57
N VAL A 185 4.05 7.46 -3.70
CA VAL A 185 3.36 8.04 -2.55
C VAL A 185 4.09 7.58 -1.31
N ILE A 186 4.81 8.52 -0.70
CA ILE A 186 5.69 8.27 0.43
C ILE A 186 5.04 8.83 1.70
N LYS A 187 5.02 8.00 2.74
CA LYS A 187 4.61 8.36 4.10
C LYS A 187 5.70 7.91 5.04
N GLY A 188 6.04 8.76 6.01
CA GLY A 188 7.03 8.47 7.03
C GLY A 188 8.43 8.10 6.52
N SER A 189 9.24 7.61 7.46
CA SER A 189 10.68 7.39 7.27
C SER A 189 10.96 6.09 6.51
N LEU A 190 10.21 5.02 6.78
CA LEU A 190 10.37 3.73 6.11
C LEU A 190 9.92 3.83 4.65
N GLY A 191 8.90 4.65 4.37
CA GLY A 191 8.51 5.00 3.01
C GLY A 191 9.64 5.65 2.20
N PHE A 192 10.46 6.53 2.80
CA PHE A 192 11.64 7.06 2.13
C PHE A 192 12.74 6.01 1.97
N GLN A 193 13.05 5.26 3.02
CA GLN A 193 14.09 4.21 2.97
C GLN A 193 13.80 3.12 1.91
N ASN A 194 12.53 2.83 1.63
CA ASN A 194 12.14 1.86 0.61
C ASN A 194 11.88 2.51 -0.76
N GLY A 195 11.23 3.67 -0.76
CA GLY A 195 10.77 4.33 -1.97
C GLY A 195 11.78 5.28 -2.60
N PHE A 196 12.41 6.15 -1.81
CA PHE A 196 13.28 7.21 -2.33
C PHE A 196 14.34 7.62 -1.29
N PRO A 197 15.37 6.78 -1.07
CA PRO A 197 16.24 6.90 0.10
C PRO A 197 17.04 8.21 0.17
N THR A 198 17.32 8.81 -0.99
CA THR A 198 18.07 10.07 -1.13
C THR A 198 17.44 11.25 -0.39
N TRP A 199 16.17 11.18 -0.03
CA TRP A 199 15.47 12.23 0.72
C TRP A 199 15.18 11.86 2.17
N SER A 200 15.70 10.74 2.69
CA SER A 200 15.45 10.32 4.08
C SER A 200 15.82 11.41 5.09
N ASP A 201 17.03 11.97 4.97
CA ASP A 201 17.54 13.02 5.88
C ASP A 201 16.73 14.33 5.81
N LYS A 202 16.13 14.60 4.64
CA LYS A 202 15.30 15.80 4.44
C LYS A 202 14.04 15.76 5.31
N PHE A 203 13.57 14.56 5.65
CA PHE A 203 12.31 14.34 6.35
C PHE A 203 12.47 13.79 7.78
N GLU A 204 13.69 13.58 8.26
CA GLU A 204 13.98 12.92 9.56
C GLU A 204 13.24 13.55 10.74
N GLN A 205 13.13 14.89 10.78
CA GLN A 205 12.44 15.61 11.87
C GLN A 205 10.93 15.76 11.67
N PHE A 206 10.38 15.29 10.56
CA PHE A 206 8.96 15.42 10.23
C PHE A 206 8.24 14.09 10.36
N SER A 207 6.94 14.16 10.64
CA SER A 207 6.09 12.97 10.69
C SER A 207 4.71 13.27 10.13
N LYS A 208 3.94 12.22 9.84
CA LYS A 208 2.54 12.31 9.37
C LYS A 208 2.35 13.14 8.09
N TYR A 209 3.40 13.30 7.28
CA TYR A 209 3.30 13.90 5.96
C TYR A 209 2.85 12.86 4.91
N THR A 210 2.44 13.35 3.75
CA THR A 210 2.28 12.54 2.54
C THR A 210 2.99 13.24 1.40
N VAL A 211 3.89 12.54 0.73
CA VAL A 211 4.69 13.07 -0.38
C VAL A 211 4.29 12.33 -1.66
N TYR A 212 3.83 13.07 -2.66
CA TYR A 212 3.65 12.57 -4.02
C TYR A 212 4.88 12.97 -4.82
N LEU A 213 5.65 12.01 -5.31
CA LEU A 213 6.94 12.24 -5.95
C LEU A 213 6.98 11.63 -7.34
N LEU A 214 7.24 12.47 -8.34
CA LEU A 214 7.59 12.06 -9.70
C LEU A 214 9.07 12.35 -9.93
N ALA A 215 9.85 11.28 -10.10
CA ALA A 215 11.23 11.38 -10.49
C ALA A 215 11.38 11.26 -12.01
N GLU A 216 12.02 12.26 -12.60
CA GLU A 216 12.58 12.20 -13.93
C GLU A 216 14.08 11.99 -13.79
N ASP A 217 14.56 10.87 -14.32
CA ASP A 217 15.98 10.52 -14.36
C ASP A 217 16.37 10.36 -15.83
N ALA A 218 17.31 11.20 -16.26
CA ALA A 218 17.88 11.23 -17.60
C ALA A 218 19.40 10.97 -17.54
N GLY A 219 19.85 10.06 -16.67
CA GLY A 219 21.26 9.71 -16.52
C GLY A 219 21.93 10.60 -15.47
N ASP A 220 22.80 11.51 -15.90
CA ASP A 220 23.50 12.43 -14.99
C ASP A 220 22.60 13.60 -14.53
N GLU A 221 21.47 13.82 -15.22
CA GLU A 221 20.49 14.84 -14.88
C GLU A 221 19.21 14.23 -14.30
N TYR A 222 18.70 14.86 -13.23
CA TYR A 222 17.43 14.51 -12.62
C TYR A 222 16.57 15.74 -12.39
N SER A 223 15.26 15.51 -12.34
CA SER A 223 14.32 16.46 -11.77
C SER A 223 13.22 15.74 -10.98
N TYR A 224 12.86 16.31 -9.84
CA TYR A 224 11.87 15.77 -8.91
C TYR A 224 10.71 16.75 -8.82
N SER A 225 9.54 16.33 -9.29
CA SER A 225 8.31 17.09 -9.20
C SER A 225 7.48 16.54 -8.05
N THR A 226 7.22 17.34 -7.01
CA THR A 226 6.60 16.84 -5.79
C THR A 226 5.48 17.72 -5.24
N ILE A 227 4.50 17.05 -4.63
CA ILE A 227 3.45 17.65 -3.80
C ILE A 227 3.62 17.08 -2.40
N ILE A 228 3.82 17.94 -1.41
CA ILE A 228 4.02 17.54 -0.02
C ILE A 228 2.85 18.07 0.81
N LYS A 229 2.15 17.16 1.48
CA LYS A 229 1.08 17.47 2.43
C LYS A 229 1.59 17.27 3.84
N PHE A 230 1.58 18.34 4.63
CA PHE A 230 1.98 18.33 6.04
C PHE A 230 0.77 18.22 6.97
N PRO A 231 0.95 17.78 8.22
CA PRO A 231 -0.13 17.77 9.21
C PRO A 231 -0.53 19.18 9.66
N SER A 232 0.32 20.19 9.47
CA SER A 232 0.04 21.58 9.83
C SER A 232 0.85 22.58 9.00
N THR A 233 0.42 23.84 9.01
CA THR A 233 1.14 24.96 8.40
C THR A 233 2.52 25.19 9.00
N ASP A 234 2.66 24.98 10.31
CA ASP A 234 3.92 25.20 11.01
C ASP A 234 4.97 24.16 10.58
N GLU A 235 4.58 22.90 10.41
CA GLU A 235 5.46 21.86 9.89
C GLU A 235 5.89 22.15 8.44
N MET A 236 4.96 22.60 7.60
CA MET A 236 5.28 23.04 6.24
C MET A 236 6.29 24.20 6.23
N LYS A 237 6.08 25.22 7.08
CA LYS A 237 7.00 26.37 7.19
C LYS A 237 8.38 25.94 7.67
N LYS A 238 8.47 25.05 8.67
CA LYS A 238 9.76 24.49 9.12
C LYS A 238 10.48 23.78 7.98
N PHE A 239 9.77 23.00 7.16
CA PHE A 239 10.35 22.32 6.00
C PHE A 239 10.92 23.31 4.97
N VAL A 240 10.19 24.38 4.65
CA VAL A 240 10.66 25.44 3.74
C VAL A 240 11.87 26.17 4.30
N VAL A 241 11.92 26.44 5.60
CA VAL A 241 13.10 27.05 6.25
C VAL A 241 14.33 26.13 6.17
N GLN A 242 14.15 24.82 6.34
CA GLN A 242 15.23 23.84 6.19
C GLN A 242 15.67 23.65 4.73
N ASN A 243 14.76 23.82 3.77
CA ASN A 243 14.99 23.61 2.35
C ASN A 243 14.63 24.86 1.55
N PRO A 244 15.40 25.95 1.71
CA PRO A 244 15.08 27.24 1.11
C PRO A 244 15.20 27.20 -0.43
N ASP A 245 14.43 28.07 -1.07
CA ASP A 245 14.51 28.32 -2.51
C ASP A 245 15.94 28.62 -2.96
N SER A 246 16.34 28.03 -4.08
CA SER A 246 17.65 28.23 -4.70
C SER A 246 17.55 28.17 -6.23
N LYS A 247 18.68 28.07 -6.92
CA LYS A 247 18.68 27.79 -8.36
C LYS A 247 18.12 26.38 -8.66
N LEU A 248 18.42 25.42 -7.78
CA LEU A 248 18.13 23.99 -7.96
C LEU A 248 16.85 23.54 -7.25
N VAL A 249 16.37 24.32 -6.29
CA VAL A 249 15.18 24.04 -5.49
C VAL A 249 14.17 25.18 -5.62
N LYS A 250 12.91 24.85 -5.83
CA LYS A 250 11.78 25.80 -5.83
C LYS A 250 10.65 25.29 -4.95
N THR A 251 10.09 26.19 -4.16
CA THR A 251 8.95 25.91 -3.28
C THR A 251 7.78 26.86 -3.57
N LYS A 252 6.54 26.35 -3.49
CA LYS A 252 5.31 27.15 -3.68
C LYS A 252 4.20 26.58 -2.81
N SER A 253 3.74 27.36 -1.84
CA SER A 253 2.57 26.98 -1.04
C SER A 253 1.30 27.05 -1.90
N VAL A 254 0.51 25.97 -1.88
CA VAL A 254 -0.78 25.89 -2.59
C VAL A 254 -1.95 26.09 -1.63
N SER A 255 -1.77 25.67 -0.38
CA SER A 255 -2.71 25.85 0.71
C SER A 255 -1.95 25.97 2.04
N ASP A 256 -2.68 26.03 3.15
CA ASP A 256 -2.11 26.11 4.49
C ASP A 256 -1.18 24.96 4.84
N ASN A 257 -1.31 23.77 4.23
CA ASN A 257 -0.50 22.60 4.54
C ASN A 257 -0.04 21.80 3.31
N GLU A 258 -0.19 22.35 2.11
CA GLU A 258 0.24 21.74 0.86
C GLU A 258 1.31 22.59 0.18
N LEU A 259 2.44 21.95 -0.13
CA LEU A 259 3.61 22.56 -0.74
C LEU A 259 3.91 21.88 -2.08
N LEU A 260 4.08 22.67 -3.14
CA LEU A 260 4.81 22.19 -4.32
C LEU A 260 6.29 22.34 -4.04
N TYR A 261 7.05 21.28 -4.26
CA TYR A 261 8.49 21.27 -4.12
C TYR A 261 9.11 20.66 -5.37
N TYR A 262 10.01 21.43 -5.99
CA TYR A 262 10.74 21.02 -7.19
C TYR A 262 12.23 21.05 -6.89
N GLU A 263 12.93 19.99 -7.25
CA GLU A 263 14.38 19.85 -7.08
C GLU A 263 15.00 19.27 -8.36
N SER A 264 16.13 19.82 -8.80
CA SER A 264 16.79 19.42 -10.03
C SER A 264 18.28 19.68 -9.94
N ASN A 265 19.11 18.84 -10.54
CA ASN A 265 20.55 19.10 -10.69
C ASN A 265 20.93 19.66 -12.07
N LYS A 266 19.95 19.95 -12.94
CA LYS A 266 20.20 20.50 -14.27
C LYS A 266 20.93 21.84 -14.17
N THR A 267 21.88 22.09 -15.08
CA THR A 267 22.72 23.31 -15.08
C THR A 267 21.87 24.58 -15.20
N GLU A 268 20.80 24.52 -15.99
CA GLU A 268 19.77 25.56 -16.13
C GLU A 268 18.38 24.93 -15.98
N PRO A 269 17.88 24.76 -14.75
CA PRO A 269 16.59 24.15 -14.54
C PRO A 269 15.50 25.17 -14.92
N ALA A 270 14.84 24.95 -16.05
CA ALA A 270 13.63 25.68 -16.38
C ALA A 270 12.57 25.34 -15.33
N ILE A 271 12.02 26.36 -14.64
CA ILE A 271 10.92 26.14 -13.70
C ILE A 271 9.77 25.48 -14.49
N PRO A 272 9.33 24.28 -14.09
CA PRO A 272 8.32 23.59 -14.86
C PRO A 272 7.02 24.38 -14.90
N LYS A 273 6.33 24.38 -16.05
CA LYS A 273 5.04 25.08 -16.20
C LYS A 273 4.01 24.66 -15.14
N TRP A 274 3.98 23.38 -14.79
CA TRP A 274 3.07 22.85 -13.77
C TRP A 274 3.23 23.50 -12.39
N PHE A 275 4.43 24.02 -12.10
CA PHE A 275 4.78 24.69 -10.85
C PHE A 275 4.28 26.14 -10.82
N LEU A 276 4.20 26.78 -12.00
CA LEU A 276 3.76 28.16 -12.14
C LEU A 276 2.23 28.28 -12.12
N ASP A 277 1.53 27.32 -12.72
CA ASP A 277 0.07 27.19 -12.69
C ASP A 277 -0.48 26.88 -11.28
#